data_AF-B8AQ19-F1
#
_entry.id   AF-B8AQ19-F1
#
_cell.length_a   1.000
_cell.length_b   1.000
_cell.length_c   1.000
_cell.angle_alpha   90.00
_cell.angle_beta   90.00
_cell.angle_gamma   90.00
#
_symmetry.space_group_name_H-M   'P 1'
#
loop_
_entity.id
_entity.type
_entity.pdbx_description
1 polymer ?
#
loop_
_entity_poly.entity_id
_entity_poly.type
_entity_poly.pdbx_seq_one_letter_code
_entity_poly.pdbx_strand_id
1 'polypeptide(L)'
;MSMQASNRPYRYPDNSQIPYYSRSSMHVGQNGTYHVQQNHEDLYASSDDGSQNGNSKAQGLQAQYCTLDSSSGNFVYPAHSSTSSHISGSPISQQDSHSEHTSGSPASASCVTEVPGLRFTTIEEIENAMFGPEPDTVSSDCSLLTDSAFYQDNWREHLGINTGDLKQVIAACGKAVDENSWYRDLLISELRNMVSISGEPMQRLGAYMLEGLVARLSSTGHALYKSLKCKEPTSFELMSYMHLLYEICPFFKFGYMSANGAIAEAVKGENFVHIIDFQIAQGSQWATMIQALAARPGGPPYLRITGIDDSNSAHARGGGLDIVGRRLFNIAQSCGLPFEFNAVPAASHEVMLEHLDIRSGEVIVVNFAYQLHHTPDESVGIENHRDRILRMVKGLSPRVVTLVEQEANTNTAPFFNRYLETLDYYTAMFEAIDVACPRDDKKRISTEQHCVARDIVNLIACEGAERVERHEPFGKWRARLSMAGFRPYPLSALVNNTIKKLLDSYHSYYKLEERDGALYLGWKNRKLVVSSAWR
;
A
#
# COMPACT_ATOMS: atom_id res chain seq x y z
N MET A 1 -21.69 -13.33 -52.07
CA MET A 1 -20.68 -13.17 -53.14
C MET A 1 -19.35 -12.86 -52.44
N SER A 2 -18.62 -13.91 -52.06
CA SER A 2 -17.46 -14.51 -52.76
C SER A 2 -16.13 -13.86 -52.35
N MET A 3 -15.28 -14.74 -51.82
CA MET A 3 -13.93 -14.54 -51.30
C MET A 3 -12.93 -14.03 -52.34
N GLN A 4 -11.81 -13.47 -51.87
CA GLN A 4 -10.49 -13.99 -52.27
C GLN A 4 -9.40 -13.66 -51.23
N ALA A 5 -8.71 -14.72 -50.82
CA ALA A 5 -7.57 -14.74 -49.92
C ALA A 5 -6.26 -14.71 -50.71
N SER A 6 -5.21 -14.09 -50.15
CA SER A 6 -3.85 -14.10 -50.69
C SER A 6 -2.90 -14.90 -49.79
N ASN A 7 -2.46 -16.05 -50.29
CA ASN A 7 -1.38 -16.89 -49.74
C ASN A 7 0.00 -16.38 -50.19
N ARG A 8 0.95 -16.20 -49.26
CA ARG A 8 2.39 -16.44 -49.50
C ARG A 8 3.10 -16.93 -48.23
N PRO A 9 3.99 -17.93 -48.31
CA PRO A 9 4.63 -18.58 -47.15
C PRO A 9 5.99 -17.94 -46.81
N TYR A 10 6.36 -17.89 -45.53
CA TYR A 10 7.71 -17.53 -45.07
C TYR A 10 8.50 -18.77 -44.63
N ARG A 11 9.72 -18.88 -45.17
CA ARG A 11 10.71 -19.93 -44.94
C ARG A 11 11.59 -19.62 -43.72
N TYR A 12 11.94 -20.67 -42.96
CA TYR A 12 13.06 -20.68 -42.00
C TYR A 12 14.43 -20.70 -42.71
N PRO A 13 15.49 -20.18 -42.06
CA PRO A 13 16.84 -20.68 -42.27
C PRO A 13 17.47 -21.29 -41.00
N ASP A 14 18.32 -22.27 -41.26
CA ASP A 14 19.03 -23.18 -40.37
C ASP A 14 20.38 -22.61 -39.89
N ASN A 15 20.91 -23.21 -38.82
CA ASN A 15 22.12 -22.89 -38.06
C ASN A 15 23.44 -22.95 -38.86
N SER A 16 24.39 -22.07 -38.51
CA SER A 16 25.76 -22.44 -38.08
C SER A 16 26.67 -21.21 -37.97
N GLN A 17 27.29 -21.02 -36.79
CA GLN A 17 28.74 -20.79 -36.57
C GLN A 17 29.01 -20.24 -35.16
N ILE A 18 29.87 -20.97 -34.44
CA ILE A 18 30.46 -20.64 -33.13
C ILE A 18 31.73 -19.79 -33.36
N PRO A 19 32.08 -18.88 -32.44
CA PRO A 19 33.44 -18.94 -31.90
C PRO A 19 33.51 -18.84 -30.37
N TYR A 20 34.51 -19.55 -29.85
CA TYR A 20 34.95 -19.67 -28.46
C TYR A 20 35.25 -18.34 -27.76
N TYR A 21 34.81 -18.18 -26.50
CA TYR A 21 35.59 -17.52 -25.45
C TYR A 21 35.30 -18.17 -24.08
N SER A 22 36.38 -18.43 -23.36
CA SER A 22 36.43 -19.03 -22.02
C SER A 22 36.77 -17.93 -21.01
N ARG A 23 35.91 -17.69 -20.00
CA ARG A 23 36.28 -17.54 -18.57
C ARG A 23 35.06 -17.20 -17.69
N SER A 24 35.05 -17.84 -16.53
CA SER A 24 34.03 -17.87 -15.49
C SER A 24 33.67 -16.51 -14.88
N SER A 25 32.36 -16.23 -14.74
CA SER A 25 31.76 -15.53 -13.58
C SER A 25 30.23 -15.72 -13.60
N MET A 26 29.62 -15.57 -12.43
CA MET A 26 28.27 -16.00 -12.03
C MET A 26 27.13 -15.64 -13.01
N HIS A 27 26.27 -16.62 -13.34
CA HIS A 27 25.05 -16.37 -14.11
C HIS A 27 23.88 -16.04 -13.18
N VAL A 28 23.49 -14.77 -13.20
CA VAL A 28 22.12 -14.32 -12.90
C VAL A 28 21.23 -14.82 -14.05
N GLY A 29 20.24 -15.66 -13.74
CA GLY A 29 19.25 -16.07 -14.72
C GLY A 29 18.39 -14.88 -15.13
N GLN A 30 18.26 -14.63 -16.44
CA GLN A 30 17.19 -13.79 -16.97
C GLN A 30 15.86 -14.41 -16.52
N ASN A 31 15.02 -13.61 -15.85
CA ASN A 31 13.71 -13.95 -15.24
C ASN A 31 13.67 -14.33 -13.75
N GLY A 32 14.67 -13.96 -12.93
CA GLY A 32 14.48 -13.78 -11.47
C GLY A 32 13.90 -14.98 -10.70
N THR A 33 13.95 -16.18 -11.28
CA THR A 33 13.37 -17.40 -10.73
C THR A 33 14.40 -18.00 -9.77
N TYR A 34 14.02 -18.19 -8.50
CA TYR A 34 14.89 -18.80 -7.51
C TYR A 34 14.61 -20.31 -7.42
N HIS A 35 15.52 -21.11 -7.98
CA HIS A 35 15.60 -22.55 -7.74
C HIS A 35 17.06 -22.95 -7.55
N VAL A 36 17.44 -23.64 -6.47
CA VAL A 36 18.66 -24.46 -6.47
C VAL A 36 18.51 -25.74 -5.61
N GLN A 37 18.42 -26.86 -6.35
CA GLN A 37 18.91 -28.25 -6.15
C GLN A 37 18.91 -28.92 -4.76
N GLN A 38 18.07 -29.95 -4.62
CA GLN A 38 18.37 -31.14 -3.81
C GLN A 38 19.20 -32.11 -4.66
N ASN A 39 20.44 -32.39 -4.26
CA ASN A 39 21.20 -33.52 -4.80
C ASN A 39 20.70 -34.81 -4.14
N HIS A 40 19.89 -35.57 -4.86
CA HIS A 40 19.74 -37.00 -4.64
C HIS A 40 20.76 -37.70 -5.55
N GLU A 41 21.81 -38.29 -4.97
CA GLU A 41 22.58 -39.33 -5.63
C GLU A 41 22.20 -40.67 -4.99
N ASP A 42 21.50 -41.51 -5.76
CA ASP A 42 21.40 -42.94 -5.53
C ASP A 42 22.65 -43.61 -6.11
N LEU A 43 23.43 -44.31 -5.28
CA LEU A 43 24.36 -45.35 -5.73
C LEU A 43 24.41 -46.51 -4.71
N TYR A 44 24.19 -47.71 -5.24
CA TYR A 44 24.19 -48.99 -4.56
C TYR A 44 25.61 -49.46 -4.15
N ALA A 45 25.65 -50.10 -2.96
CA ALA A 45 26.49 -51.22 -2.50
C ALA A 45 28.03 -51.10 -2.38
N SER A 46 28.54 -51.20 -1.14
CA SER A 46 29.41 -52.31 -0.67
C SER A 46 29.84 -52.10 0.80
N SER A 47 29.83 -53.20 1.55
CA SER A 47 30.33 -53.44 2.91
C SER A 47 31.79 -53.05 3.15
N ASP A 48 32.13 -52.49 4.32
CA ASP A 48 32.79 -53.23 5.44
C ASP A 48 33.02 -52.37 6.70
N ASP A 49 33.18 -53.10 7.80
CA ASP A 49 33.51 -52.83 9.21
C ASP A 49 34.15 -51.49 9.68
N GLY A 50 33.87 -51.11 10.94
CA GLY A 50 34.80 -50.30 11.76
C GLY A 50 34.20 -49.34 12.78
N SER A 51 34.30 -49.70 14.05
CA SER A 51 33.91 -48.98 15.27
C SER A 51 34.65 -47.65 15.56
N GLN A 52 33.96 -46.66 16.17
CA GLN A 52 34.21 -46.08 17.53
C GLN A 52 33.79 -44.60 17.69
N ASN A 53 33.00 -44.38 18.75
CA ASN A 53 32.86 -43.23 19.66
C ASN A 53 33.37 -41.82 19.29
N GLY A 54 32.48 -40.83 19.52
CA GLY A 54 32.87 -39.43 19.77
C GLY A 54 31.68 -38.53 20.11
N ASN A 55 31.42 -38.31 21.40
CA ASN A 55 30.49 -37.32 21.95
C ASN A 55 30.79 -35.90 21.44
N SER A 56 29.75 -35.09 21.15
CA SER A 56 29.60 -33.75 21.74
C SER A 56 28.23 -33.13 21.46
N LYS A 57 27.71 -32.48 22.50
CA LYS A 57 26.40 -31.81 22.61
C LYS A 57 26.40 -30.51 21.81
N ALA A 58 25.30 -30.23 21.11
CA ALA A 58 24.91 -28.87 20.72
C ALA A 58 23.73 -28.42 21.58
N GLN A 59 23.89 -27.27 22.23
CA GLN A 59 22.92 -26.64 23.12
C GLN A 59 21.71 -26.15 22.32
N GLY A 60 20.52 -26.62 22.70
CA GLY A 60 19.24 -26.10 22.21
C GLY A 60 18.91 -24.77 22.87
N LEU A 61 18.65 -23.75 22.06
CA LEU A 61 17.99 -22.51 22.50
C LEU A 61 16.49 -22.77 22.59
N GLN A 62 16.02 -22.92 23.82
CA GLN A 62 14.62 -23.14 24.18
C GLN A 62 13.87 -21.79 24.15
N ALA A 63 13.08 -21.54 23.11
CA ALA A 63 12.12 -20.45 23.11
C ALA A 63 10.91 -20.86 23.96
N GLN A 64 10.68 -20.12 25.05
CA GLN A 64 9.58 -20.34 25.99
C GLN A 64 8.23 -20.00 25.34
N TYR A 65 7.37 -21.01 25.20
CA TYR A 65 5.93 -20.85 25.07
C TYR A 65 5.34 -20.65 26.48
N CYS A 66 4.54 -19.60 26.67
CA CYS A 66 3.62 -19.52 27.82
C CYS A 66 2.21 -19.80 27.33
N THR A 67 1.70 -20.98 27.70
CA THR A 67 0.29 -21.35 27.73
C THR A 67 -0.40 -20.68 28.93
N LEU A 68 -1.65 -20.27 28.71
CA LEU A 68 -2.56 -19.70 29.71
C LEU A 68 -2.83 -20.69 30.86
N ASP A 69 -2.86 -20.19 32.09
CA ASP A 69 -3.72 -20.72 33.15
C ASP A 69 -4.15 -19.60 34.12
N SER A 70 -5.37 -19.76 34.64
CA SER A 70 -6.14 -18.76 35.41
C SER A 70 -5.85 -18.84 36.91
N SER A 71 -5.82 -17.71 37.63
CA SER A 71 -6.62 -17.43 38.85
C SER A 71 -6.11 -16.27 39.72
N SER A 72 -7.08 -15.46 40.18
CA SER A 72 -7.20 -14.59 41.38
C SER A 72 -6.00 -14.23 42.27
N GLY A 73 -5.88 -12.94 42.61
CA GLY A 73 -5.23 -12.47 43.84
C GLY A 73 -4.97 -10.95 43.90
N ASN A 74 -5.58 -10.25 44.86
CA ASN A 74 -5.37 -8.83 45.21
C ASN A 74 -3.91 -8.52 45.64
N PHE A 75 -3.43 -7.30 45.38
CA PHE A 75 -2.85 -6.31 46.34
C PHE A 75 -1.88 -5.27 45.69
N VAL A 76 -2.28 -3.98 45.76
CA VAL A 76 -1.57 -2.73 46.12
C VAL A 76 -0.03 -2.57 45.93
N TYR A 77 0.35 -1.62 45.03
CA TYR A 77 1.39 -0.54 44.98
C TYR A 77 2.68 -0.54 45.87
N PRO A 78 3.68 0.38 45.65
CA PRO A 78 4.34 0.93 44.43
C PRO A 78 5.90 1.08 44.60
N ALA A 79 6.58 1.79 43.66
CA ALA A 79 7.69 2.76 43.86
C ALA A 79 9.11 2.50 43.25
N HIS A 80 9.54 3.50 42.44
CA HIS A 80 10.85 4.23 42.42
C HIS A 80 12.16 3.47 42.10
N SER A 81 12.75 3.67 40.90
CA SER A 81 13.78 4.68 40.53
C SER A 81 15.13 4.56 41.25
N SER A 82 16.23 4.43 40.49
CA SER A 82 17.38 5.38 40.49
C SER A 82 18.58 4.91 39.65
N THR A 83 19.17 5.92 39.03
CA THR A 83 20.45 6.14 38.31
C THR A 83 21.75 5.72 39.00
N SER A 84 22.81 5.44 38.21
CA SER A 84 24.15 6.10 38.10
C SER A 84 25.16 5.12 37.45
N SER A 85 26.38 5.43 36.98
CA SER A 85 27.09 6.56 36.35
C SER A 85 28.53 6.07 36.06
N HIS A 86 29.04 6.40 34.86
CA HIS A 86 30.44 6.67 34.40
C HIS A 86 31.71 6.06 35.05
N ILE A 87 32.74 5.84 34.21
CA ILE A 87 34.19 6.22 34.29
C ILE A 87 34.91 5.68 33.02
N SER A 88 35.44 6.53 32.11
CA SER A 88 36.85 6.98 31.92
C SER A 88 37.86 5.86 31.55
N GLY A 89 38.86 5.98 30.66
CA GLY A 89 39.45 7.07 29.87
C GLY A 89 40.56 6.51 28.93
N SER A 90 41.03 7.31 27.97
CA SER A 90 42.12 7.02 26.99
C SER A 90 43.53 7.21 27.59
N PRO A 91 44.68 6.95 26.89
CA PRO A 91 45.23 7.92 25.89
C PRO A 91 46.23 7.42 24.80
N ILE A 92 46.55 8.33 23.84
CA ILE A 92 47.85 8.56 23.10
C ILE A 92 48.24 7.55 21.97
N SER A 93 48.82 7.89 20.79
CA SER A 93 49.77 8.92 20.31
C SER A 93 49.67 9.26 18.80
N GLN A 94 50.26 10.40 18.41
CA GLN A 94 50.41 11.05 17.09
C GLN A 94 51.40 10.36 16.11
N GLN A 95 51.27 10.58 14.78
CA GLN A 95 52.19 11.42 13.95
C GLN A 95 51.91 11.36 12.43
N ASP A 96 52.25 12.48 11.78
CA ASP A 96 52.00 12.91 10.40
C ASP A 96 52.68 12.11 9.27
N SER A 97 52.13 12.20 8.05
CA SER A 97 52.90 12.28 6.79
C SER A 97 52.02 12.72 5.61
N HIS A 98 52.46 13.79 4.92
CA HIS A 98 51.91 14.32 3.68
C HIS A 98 52.27 13.45 2.45
N SER A 99 51.35 13.35 1.50
CA SER A 99 51.69 13.26 0.06
C SER A 99 50.52 13.74 -0.82
N GLU A 100 50.82 14.72 -1.67
CA GLU A 100 49.98 15.18 -2.78
C GLU A 100 50.04 14.16 -3.92
N HIS A 101 48.90 13.78 -4.50
CA HIS A 101 48.82 13.43 -5.91
C HIS A 101 47.43 13.76 -6.47
N THR A 102 47.42 14.76 -7.35
CA THR A 102 46.38 15.10 -8.31
C THR A 102 46.13 13.96 -9.29
N SER A 103 44.87 13.53 -9.44
CA SER A 103 44.36 12.87 -10.66
C SER A 103 42.86 13.13 -10.75
N GLY A 104 42.47 14.00 -11.69
CA GLY A 104 41.09 14.41 -11.90
C GLY A 104 40.20 13.28 -12.41
N SER A 105 39.00 13.19 -11.86
CA SER A 105 37.89 12.42 -12.43
C SER A 105 37.13 13.31 -13.43
N PRO A 106 36.59 12.75 -14.55
CA PRO A 106 35.79 13.53 -15.48
C PRO A 106 34.38 13.76 -14.92
N ALA A 107 33.89 14.98 -15.11
CA ALA A 107 32.57 15.42 -14.74
C ALA A 107 31.49 14.61 -15.47
N SER A 108 30.58 13.98 -14.71
CA SER A 108 29.31 13.50 -15.25
C SER A 108 28.40 14.71 -15.45
N ALA A 109 28.05 14.97 -16.71
CA ALA A 109 27.12 16.01 -17.10
C ALA A 109 25.71 15.68 -16.56
N SER A 110 25.30 16.37 -15.51
CA SER A 110 23.90 16.47 -15.10
C SER A 110 23.20 17.47 -16.04
N CYS A 111 22.28 16.98 -16.86
CA CYS A 111 21.40 17.83 -17.64
C CYS A 111 20.27 18.34 -16.73
N VAL A 112 20.54 19.44 -16.02
CA VAL A 112 19.50 20.25 -15.40
C VAL A 112 18.98 21.20 -16.48
N THR A 113 17.83 20.89 -17.07
CA THR A 113 17.02 21.93 -17.69
C THR A 113 16.33 22.71 -16.57
N GLU A 114 16.95 23.80 -16.16
CA GLU A 114 16.34 24.81 -15.31
C GLU A 114 15.14 25.43 -16.07
N VAL A 115 13.93 25.24 -15.55
CA VAL A 115 12.77 26.05 -15.90
C VAL A 115 12.68 27.16 -14.84
N PRO A 116 12.93 28.43 -15.17
CA PRO A 116 12.86 29.51 -14.20
C PRO A 116 11.39 29.80 -13.87
N GLY A 117 10.95 29.56 -12.62
CA GLY A 117 9.64 30.04 -12.15
C GLY A 117 8.94 29.26 -11.04
N LEU A 118 9.41 28.08 -10.62
CA LEU A 118 8.70 27.26 -9.63
C LEU A 118 9.37 27.33 -8.26
N ARG A 119 8.96 28.31 -7.44
CA ARG A 119 9.16 28.24 -5.99
C ARG A 119 8.17 27.21 -5.43
N PHE A 120 8.69 26.09 -4.93
CA PHE A 120 7.91 25.09 -4.20
C PHE A 120 7.58 25.61 -2.80
N THR A 121 6.48 26.36 -2.67
CA THR A 121 5.97 26.87 -1.40
C THR A 121 4.62 26.22 -1.10
N THR A 122 4.63 25.16 -0.29
CA THR A 122 3.47 24.76 0.55
C THR A 122 3.82 23.80 1.70
N ILE A 123 5.01 23.19 1.74
CA ILE A 123 5.46 22.39 2.91
C ILE A 123 6.38 23.19 3.84
N GLU A 124 7.40 23.89 3.29
CA GLU A 124 8.34 24.68 4.11
C GLU A 124 7.67 25.87 4.82
N GLU A 125 6.62 26.44 4.26
CA GLU A 125 5.92 27.58 4.90
C GLU A 125 5.09 27.14 6.11
N ILE A 126 4.60 25.89 6.12
CA ILE A 126 3.92 25.29 7.28
C ILE A 126 4.96 24.91 8.35
N GLU A 127 6.15 24.42 7.95
CA GLU A 127 7.27 24.18 8.86
C GLU A 127 7.84 25.47 9.46
N ASN A 128 7.93 26.55 8.68
CA ASN A 128 8.43 27.85 9.14
C ASN A 128 7.41 28.60 10.02
N ALA A 129 6.11 28.35 9.84
CA ALA A 129 5.07 28.84 10.75
C ALA A 129 5.08 28.15 12.13
N MET A 130 5.82 27.05 12.31
CA MET A 130 5.97 26.38 13.62
C MET A 130 6.93 27.09 14.59
N PHE A 131 7.72 28.05 14.13
CA PHE A 131 8.65 28.83 14.97
C PHE A 131 8.39 30.32 14.73
N GLY A 132 7.31 30.85 15.31
CA GLY A 132 6.81 32.20 15.01
C GLY A 132 7.82 33.34 15.22
N PRO A 133 7.70 34.45 14.48
CA PRO A 133 8.36 35.70 14.82
C PRO A 133 7.41 36.68 15.55
N GLU A 134 8.00 37.48 16.44
CA GLU A 134 7.39 38.61 17.16
C GLU A 134 6.82 39.69 16.22
N PRO A 135 5.88 40.54 16.70
CA PRO A 135 5.13 41.45 15.83
C PRO A 135 5.99 42.67 15.47
N ASP A 136 5.87 43.19 14.25
CA ASP A 136 5.74 44.64 14.07
C ASP A 136 5.34 45.11 12.67
N THR A 137 4.49 46.15 12.74
CA THR A 137 4.20 47.25 11.82
C THR A 137 3.40 47.06 10.53
N VAL A 138 2.28 47.78 10.56
CA VAL A 138 1.30 48.11 9.53
C VAL A 138 1.92 48.84 8.33
N SER A 139 1.47 48.50 7.13
CA SER A 139 1.43 49.44 5.99
C SER A 139 0.16 49.20 5.19
N SER A 140 -0.82 50.05 5.44
CA SER A 140 -2.01 50.23 4.61
C SER A 140 -1.59 50.83 3.28
N ASP A 141 -2.03 50.24 2.16
CA ASP A 141 -2.58 50.98 1.01
C ASP A 141 -3.02 50.03 -0.11
N CYS A 142 -4.34 49.91 -0.28
CA CYS A 142 -4.94 49.73 -1.60
C CYS A 142 -6.41 50.17 -1.54
N SER A 143 -6.62 51.46 -1.74
CA SER A 143 -7.92 52.00 -2.11
C SER A 143 -7.97 52.02 -3.64
N LEU A 144 -8.84 51.18 -4.23
CA LEU A 144 -9.51 51.38 -5.53
C LEU A 144 -10.27 50.09 -5.89
N LEU A 145 -11.44 49.83 -5.29
CA LEU A 145 -12.53 48.99 -5.86
C LEU A 145 -13.86 49.25 -5.08
N THR A 146 -14.38 50.47 -5.14
CA THR A 146 -15.75 50.78 -4.70
C THR A 146 -16.75 50.31 -5.76
N ASP A 147 -17.10 49.03 -5.67
CA ASP A 147 -18.40 48.44 -6.06
C ASP A 147 -18.46 46.91 -5.77
N SER A 148 -17.34 46.25 -5.42
CA SER A 148 -17.32 44.82 -5.03
C SER A 148 -17.39 44.55 -3.52
N ALA A 149 -17.15 45.57 -2.68
CA ALA A 149 -16.99 45.38 -1.23
C ALA A 149 -18.29 44.98 -0.50
N PHE A 150 -19.46 45.33 -1.02
CA PHE A 150 -20.74 45.04 -0.35
C PHE A 150 -21.15 43.56 -0.36
N TYR A 151 -20.58 42.74 -1.25
CA TYR A 151 -20.86 41.30 -1.29
C TYR A 151 -19.81 40.45 -0.57
N GLN A 152 -18.64 41.02 -0.22
CA GLN A 152 -17.56 40.29 0.46
C GLN A 152 -17.82 40.03 1.94
N ASP A 153 -18.59 40.88 2.63
CA ASP A 153 -18.81 40.71 4.08
C ASP A 153 -19.91 39.70 4.43
N ASN A 154 -20.76 39.32 3.47
CA ASN A 154 -21.94 38.49 3.76
C ASN A 154 -22.02 37.18 2.97
N TRP A 155 -20.91 36.70 2.40
CA TRP A 155 -20.86 35.44 1.66
C TRP A 155 -21.36 34.23 2.48
N ARG A 156 -21.16 34.26 3.80
CA ARG A 156 -21.62 33.19 4.71
C ARG A 156 -23.13 33.06 4.71
N GLU A 157 -23.87 34.16 4.82
CA GLU A 157 -25.34 34.11 4.74
C GLU A 157 -25.82 33.68 3.35
N HIS A 158 -25.16 34.17 2.29
CA HIS A 158 -25.50 33.82 0.91
C HIS A 158 -25.30 32.32 0.61
N LEU A 159 -24.26 31.71 1.18
CA LEU A 159 -23.96 30.29 1.03
C LEU A 159 -24.62 29.41 2.11
N GLY A 160 -25.30 30.00 3.10
CA GLY A 160 -25.91 29.30 4.22
C GLY A 160 -24.89 28.60 5.13
N ILE A 161 -23.68 29.17 5.27
CA ILE A 161 -22.59 28.60 6.04
C ILE A 161 -22.57 29.21 7.44
N ASN A 162 -22.66 28.35 8.46
CA ASN A 162 -22.56 28.77 9.85
C ASN A 162 -21.13 29.21 10.18
N THR A 163 -20.99 30.29 10.94
CA THR A 163 -19.68 30.77 11.42
C THR A 163 -18.96 29.69 12.20
N GLY A 164 -17.73 29.35 11.78
CA GLY A 164 -16.89 28.35 12.43
C GLY A 164 -17.16 26.88 12.03
N ASP A 165 -18.16 26.60 11.17
CA ASP A 165 -18.41 25.23 10.69
C ASP A 165 -17.40 24.85 9.60
N LEU A 166 -16.29 24.27 10.03
CA LEU A 166 -15.20 23.84 9.15
C LEU A 166 -15.68 22.87 8.06
N LYS A 167 -16.59 21.94 8.38
CA LYS A 167 -17.05 20.94 7.39
C LYS A 167 -17.84 21.62 6.27
N GLN A 168 -18.69 22.60 6.62
CA GLN A 168 -19.42 23.38 5.63
C GLN A 168 -18.48 24.24 4.78
N VAL A 169 -17.46 24.85 5.37
CA VAL A 169 -16.44 25.62 4.63
C VAL A 169 -15.68 24.73 3.64
N ILE A 170 -15.22 23.54 4.06
CA ILE A 170 -14.55 22.58 3.16
C ILE A 170 -15.46 22.22 1.98
N ALA A 171 -16.72 21.86 2.25
CA ALA A 171 -17.69 21.53 1.19
C ALA A 171 -17.92 22.72 0.23
N ALA A 172 -18.03 23.94 0.77
CA ALA A 172 -18.20 25.14 -0.03
C ALA A 172 -16.99 25.44 -0.92
N CYS A 173 -15.76 25.22 -0.43
CA CYS A 173 -14.55 25.33 -1.24
C CYS A 173 -14.59 24.39 -2.45
N GLY A 174 -14.93 23.12 -2.23
CA GLY A 174 -15.06 22.15 -3.33
C GLY A 174 -16.09 22.57 -4.37
N LYS A 175 -17.25 23.07 -3.91
CA LYS A 175 -18.31 23.57 -4.80
C LYS A 175 -17.86 24.80 -5.60
N ALA A 176 -17.22 25.75 -4.93
CA ALA A 176 -16.74 26.97 -5.56
C ALA A 176 -15.67 26.69 -6.62
N VAL A 177 -14.82 25.67 -6.42
CA VAL A 177 -13.86 25.22 -7.44
C VAL A 177 -14.55 24.53 -8.62
N ASP A 178 -15.56 23.68 -8.38
CA ASP A 178 -16.33 23.00 -9.44
C ASP A 178 -17.09 23.99 -10.33
N GLU A 179 -17.74 24.99 -9.72
CA GLU A 179 -18.57 25.99 -10.40
C GLU A 179 -17.78 27.20 -10.91
N ASN A 180 -16.46 27.25 -10.66
CA ASN A 180 -15.62 28.43 -10.89
C ASN A 180 -16.22 29.72 -10.29
N SER A 181 -16.71 29.61 -9.05
CA SER A 181 -17.40 30.67 -8.32
C SER A 181 -16.46 31.82 -7.93
N TRP A 182 -16.99 33.03 -7.92
CA TRP A 182 -16.23 34.22 -7.52
C TRP A 182 -15.82 34.21 -6.03
N TYR A 183 -16.52 33.44 -5.18
CA TYR A 183 -16.16 33.26 -3.77
C TYR A 183 -14.97 32.33 -3.54
N ARG A 184 -14.45 31.66 -4.58
CA ARG A 184 -13.43 30.60 -4.46
C ARG A 184 -12.22 31.01 -3.65
N ASP A 185 -11.59 32.13 -4.00
CA ASP A 185 -10.32 32.52 -3.39
C ASP A 185 -10.52 32.99 -1.92
N LEU A 186 -11.67 33.60 -1.64
CA LEU A 186 -12.10 33.96 -0.28
C LEU A 186 -12.31 32.72 0.59
N LEU A 187 -13.03 31.73 0.08
CA LEU A 187 -13.29 30.45 0.75
C LEU A 187 -12.00 29.67 1.02
N ILE A 188 -11.09 29.61 0.04
CA ILE A 188 -9.77 28.99 0.18
C ILE A 188 -8.95 29.68 1.28
N SER A 189 -8.97 31.02 1.32
CA SER A 189 -8.28 31.80 2.34
C SER A 189 -8.86 31.58 3.74
N GLU A 190 -10.18 31.55 3.87
CA GLU A 190 -10.86 31.23 5.12
C GLU A 190 -10.49 29.81 5.60
N LEU A 191 -10.58 28.82 4.70
CA LEU A 191 -10.24 27.43 5.03
C LEU A 191 -8.80 27.30 5.53
N ARG A 192 -7.85 28.00 4.90
CA ARG A 192 -6.44 28.01 5.32
C ARG A 192 -6.26 28.44 6.77
N ASN A 193 -7.08 29.37 7.27
CA ASN A 193 -7.01 29.85 8.65
C ASN A 193 -7.67 28.90 9.67
N MET A 194 -8.46 27.93 9.22
CA MET A 194 -9.22 27.02 10.10
C MET A 194 -8.57 25.63 10.27
N VAL A 195 -7.67 25.26 9.37
CA VAL A 195 -7.07 23.91 9.28
C VAL A 195 -5.75 23.80 10.03
N SER A 196 -5.42 22.59 10.48
CA SER A 196 -4.17 22.30 11.20
C SER A 196 -3.87 20.81 11.13
N ILE A 197 -2.62 20.44 10.85
CA ILE A 197 -2.15 19.04 10.79
C ILE A 197 -2.01 18.38 12.17
N SER A 198 -2.05 19.16 13.26
CA SER A 198 -1.96 18.67 14.64
C SER A 198 -3.27 18.86 15.42
N GLY A 199 -4.30 19.40 14.77
CA GLY A 199 -5.58 19.73 15.39
C GLY A 199 -6.57 18.56 15.48
N GLU A 200 -7.86 18.92 15.59
CA GLU A 200 -8.98 17.99 15.53
C GLU A 200 -9.02 17.22 14.19
N PRO A 201 -9.64 16.03 14.13
CA PRO A 201 -9.71 15.22 12.90
C PRO A 201 -10.14 15.99 11.65
N MET A 202 -11.15 16.85 11.77
CA MET A 202 -11.66 17.64 10.65
C MET A 202 -10.68 18.74 10.23
N GLN A 203 -9.89 19.30 11.16
CA GLN A 203 -8.84 20.28 10.84
C GLN A 203 -7.69 19.62 10.08
N ARG A 204 -7.32 18.41 10.47
CA ARG A 204 -6.27 17.61 9.81
C ARG A 204 -6.70 17.18 8.41
N LEU A 205 -7.90 16.61 8.29
CA LEU A 205 -8.49 16.30 7.00
C LEU A 205 -8.62 17.54 6.11
N GLY A 206 -9.15 18.63 6.66
CA GLY A 206 -9.30 19.91 5.96
C GLY A 206 -7.99 20.44 5.39
N ALA A 207 -6.85 20.26 6.09
CA ALA A 207 -5.55 20.65 5.59
C ALA A 207 -5.18 19.90 4.30
N TYR A 208 -5.41 18.59 4.24
CA TYR A 208 -5.13 17.78 3.05
C TYR A 208 -6.16 17.99 1.92
N MET A 209 -7.42 18.24 2.26
CA MET A 209 -8.45 18.62 1.29
C MET A 209 -8.12 19.98 0.65
N LEU A 210 -7.64 20.94 1.44
CA LEU A 210 -7.17 22.25 0.97
C LEU A 210 -5.97 22.10 0.05
N GLU A 211 -4.96 21.30 0.44
CA GLU A 211 -3.78 21.05 -0.41
C GLU A 211 -4.21 20.44 -1.76
N GLY A 212 -5.13 19.48 -1.75
CA GLY A 212 -5.70 18.92 -2.98
C GLY A 212 -6.37 19.97 -3.88
N LEU A 213 -7.12 20.92 -3.29
CA LEU A 213 -7.75 22.01 -4.05
C LEU A 213 -6.71 22.98 -4.63
N VAL A 214 -5.71 23.38 -3.83
CA VAL A 214 -4.63 24.27 -4.27
C VAL A 214 -3.83 23.63 -5.41
N ALA A 215 -3.50 22.34 -5.29
CA ALA A 215 -2.80 21.58 -6.31
C ALA A 215 -3.63 21.43 -7.59
N ARG A 216 -4.96 21.26 -7.47
CA ARG A 216 -5.88 21.25 -8.61
C ARG A 216 -5.85 22.57 -9.36
N LEU A 217 -6.02 23.68 -8.64
CA LEU A 217 -6.07 25.03 -9.21
C LEU A 217 -4.74 25.42 -9.86
N SER A 218 -3.64 24.94 -9.30
CA SER A 218 -2.29 25.19 -9.82
C SER A 218 -1.88 24.22 -10.95
N SER A 219 -2.72 23.23 -11.27
CA SER A 219 -2.39 22.13 -12.19
C SER A 219 -1.11 21.37 -11.80
N THR A 220 -0.82 21.29 -10.51
CA THR A 220 0.36 20.61 -9.94
C THR A 220 0.00 19.27 -9.31
N GLY A 221 -1.24 18.79 -9.40
CA GLY A 221 -1.73 17.57 -8.75
C GLY A 221 -0.83 16.35 -8.98
N HIS A 222 -0.51 16.03 -10.24
CA HIS A 222 0.36 14.89 -10.57
C HIS A 222 1.79 15.08 -10.08
N ALA A 223 2.33 16.30 -10.21
CA ALA A 223 3.65 16.64 -9.71
C ALA A 223 3.71 16.50 -8.18
N LEU A 224 2.67 16.93 -7.46
CA LEU A 224 2.56 16.81 -6.00
C LEU A 224 2.38 15.35 -5.57
N TYR A 225 1.52 14.60 -6.27
CA TYR A 225 1.35 13.17 -6.05
C TYR A 225 2.68 12.42 -6.21
N LYS A 226 3.48 12.79 -7.22
CA LYS A 226 4.85 12.28 -7.41
C LYS A 226 5.85 12.84 -6.41
N SER A 227 5.77 14.10 -5.99
CA SER A 227 6.75 14.73 -5.10
C SER A 227 6.55 14.37 -3.63
N LEU A 228 5.33 13.98 -3.25
CA LEU A 228 5.09 13.21 -2.03
C LEU A 228 5.84 11.86 -2.06
N LYS A 229 6.32 11.42 -3.24
CA LYS A 229 7.36 10.40 -3.47
C LYS A 229 8.76 10.98 -3.78
N CYS A 230 9.10 12.24 -3.52
CA CYS A 230 10.45 12.77 -3.79
C CYS A 230 11.08 13.48 -2.58
N LYS A 231 10.28 14.02 -1.64
CA LYS A 231 10.74 14.27 -0.26
C LYS A 231 10.67 12.96 0.55
N GLU A 232 11.21 11.90 -0.02
CA GLU A 232 10.97 10.53 0.44
C GLU A 232 11.57 10.30 1.83
N PRO A 233 10.76 9.85 2.80
CA PRO A 233 11.29 9.07 3.90
C PRO A 233 12.10 7.91 3.30
N THR A 234 13.19 7.52 3.95
CA THR A 234 13.92 6.31 3.56
C THR A 234 12.94 5.14 3.46
N SER A 235 13.23 4.14 2.61
CA SER A 235 12.32 3.01 2.42
C SER A 235 11.96 2.29 3.74
N PHE A 236 12.87 2.31 4.72
CA PHE A 236 12.63 1.84 6.09
C PHE A 236 11.60 2.70 6.84
N GLU A 237 11.65 4.02 6.71
CA GLU A 237 10.68 4.94 7.32
C GLU A 237 9.29 4.82 6.69
N LEU A 238 9.19 4.75 5.36
CA LEU A 238 7.90 4.56 4.69
C LEU A 238 7.28 3.19 5.05
N MET A 239 8.12 2.15 5.14
CA MET A 239 7.74 0.86 5.69
C MET A 239 7.24 0.99 7.13
N SER A 240 7.87 1.82 7.96
CA SER A 240 7.44 2.08 9.33
C SER A 240 6.08 2.81 9.42
N TYR A 241 5.76 3.70 8.49
CA TYR A 241 4.50 4.45 8.49
C TYR A 241 3.32 3.57 8.07
N MET A 242 3.48 2.79 7.00
CA MET A 242 2.47 1.80 6.60
C MET A 242 2.28 0.74 7.68
N HIS A 243 3.35 0.33 8.34
CA HIS A 243 3.28 -0.56 9.50
C HIS A 243 2.54 0.09 10.67
N LEU A 244 2.74 1.39 10.94
CA LEU A 244 1.98 2.08 11.98
C LEU A 244 0.49 2.08 11.67
N LEU A 245 0.08 2.45 10.45
CA LEU A 245 -1.34 2.45 10.06
C LEU A 245 -1.96 1.04 10.17
N TYR A 246 -1.21 0.01 9.76
CA TYR A 246 -1.57 -1.39 9.92
C TYR A 246 -1.76 -1.81 11.38
N GLU A 247 -0.96 -1.25 12.30
CA GLU A 247 -1.05 -1.55 13.72
C GLU A 247 -2.21 -0.83 14.40
N ILE A 248 -2.34 0.49 14.19
CA ILE A 248 -3.31 1.33 14.92
C ILE A 248 -4.75 1.19 14.40
N CYS A 249 -4.94 0.79 13.13
CA CYS A 249 -6.25 0.66 12.52
C CYS A 249 -6.44 -0.76 11.93
N PRO A 250 -7.65 -1.35 12.03
CA PRO A 250 -7.89 -2.71 11.57
C PRO A 250 -8.09 -2.82 10.05
N PHE A 251 -7.97 -1.75 9.26
CA PHE A 251 -8.31 -1.75 7.82
C PHE A 251 -7.62 -2.86 7.02
N PHE A 252 -6.29 -2.91 7.10
CA PHE A 252 -5.48 -3.91 6.40
C PHE A 252 -5.57 -5.29 7.08
N LYS A 253 -5.50 -5.34 8.42
CA LYS A 253 -5.63 -6.60 9.19
C LYS A 253 -6.95 -7.31 8.87
N PHE A 254 -8.06 -6.58 8.85
CA PHE A 254 -9.37 -7.07 8.44
C PHE A 254 -9.35 -7.64 7.02
N GLY A 255 -8.84 -6.86 6.05
CA GLY A 255 -8.75 -7.26 4.65
C GLY A 255 -7.95 -8.56 4.47
N TYR A 256 -6.74 -8.60 5.02
CA TYR A 256 -5.85 -9.76 4.91
C TYR A 256 -6.40 -10.98 5.64
N MET A 257 -6.93 -10.83 6.87
CA MET A 257 -7.45 -11.97 7.62
C MET A 257 -8.72 -12.55 6.98
N SER A 258 -9.59 -11.72 6.43
CA SER A 258 -10.79 -12.17 5.71
C SER A 258 -10.45 -12.90 4.42
N ALA A 259 -9.55 -12.34 3.59
CA ALA A 259 -9.06 -12.99 2.38
C ALA A 259 -8.34 -14.30 2.71
N ASN A 260 -7.42 -14.28 3.68
CA ASN A 260 -6.67 -15.46 4.11
C ASN A 260 -7.59 -16.55 4.65
N GLY A 261 -8.65 -16.19 5.38
CA GLY A 261 -9.67 -17.14 5.82
C GLY A 261 -10.35 -17.85 4.65
N ALA A 262 -10.81 -17.10 3.65
CA ALA A 262 -11.42 -17.66 2.44
C ALA A 262 -10.47 -18.59 1.68
N ILE A 263 -9.20 -18.18 1.54
CA ILE A 263 -8.16 -18.94 0.85
C ILE A 263 -7.87 -20.24 1.59
N ALA A 264 -7.63 -20.18 2.91
CA ALA A 264 -7.31 -21.33 3.74
C ALA A 264 -8.40 -22.41 3.68
N GLU A 265 -9.68 -22.00 3.65
CA GLU A 265 -10.80 -22.92 3.46
C GLU A 265 -10.85 -23.53 2.07
N ALA A 266 -10.58 -22.73 1.03
CA ALA A 266 -10.67 -23.16 -0.35
C ALA A 266 -9.54 -24.11 -0.78
N VAL A 267 -8.36 -24.01 -0.15
CA VAL A 267 -7.18 -24.86 -0.41
C VAL A 267 -7.00 -25.97 0.64
N LYS A 268 -8.00 -26.19 1.50
CA LYS A 268 -7.97 -27.24 2.50
C LYS A 268 -7.79 -28.61 1.86
N GLY A 269 -6.71 -29.31 2.24
CA GLY A 269 -6.37 -30.64 1.72
C GLY A 269 -5.61 -30.66 0.40
N GLU A 270 -5.30 -29.50 -0.19
CA GLU A 270 -4.55 -29.42 -1.44
C GLU A 270 -3.04 -29.51 -1.20
N ASN A 271 -2.32 -30.28 -2.01
CA ASN A 271 -0.88 -30.50 -1.85
C ASN A 271 -0.02 -29.49 -2.62
N PHE A 272 -0.55 -28.92 -3.71
CA PHE A 272 0.15 -27.97 -4.56
C PHE A 272 -0.71 -26.73 -4.73
N VAL A 273 -0.27 -25.60 -4.15
CA VAL A 273 -1.03 -24.36 -4.13
C VAL A 273 -0.21 -23.26 -4.80
N HIS A 274 -0.83 -22.60 -5.78
CA HIS A 274 -0.25 -21.44 -6.47
C HIS A 274 -1.09 -20.20 -6.18
N ILE A 275 -0.51 -19.24 -5.48
CA ILE A 275 -1.14 -17.96 -5.16
C ILE A 275 -0.62 -16.90 -6.12
N ILE A 276 -1.52 -16.20 -6.79
CA ILE A 276 -1.22 -15.05 -7.65
C ILE A 276 -1.73 -13.80 -6.95
N ASP A 277 -0.82 -12.92 -6.55
CA ASP A 277 -1.14 -11.69 -5.84
C ASP A 277 -0.90 -10.47 -6.72
N PHE A 278 -1.99 -9.81 -7.12
CA PHE A 278 -1.95 -8.54 -7.84
C PHE A 278 -1.74 -7.43 -6.81
N GLN A 279 -0.49 -7.07 -6.54
CA GLN A 279 0.02 -6.15 -5.52
C GLN A 279 0.57 -6.80 -4.25
N ILE A 280 1.65 -7.57 -4.43
CA ILE A 280 2.34 -8.26 -3.32
C ILE A 280 2.88 -7.31 -2.25
N ALA A 281 3.13 -6.04 -2.59
CA ALA A 281 3.68 -5.02 -1.70
C ALA A 281 4.89 -5.56 -0.92
N GLN A 282 4.81 -5.62 0.41
CA GLN A 282 5.88 -6.13 1.28
C GLN A 282 5.74 -7.63 1.65
N GLY A 283 4.71 -8.31 1.16
CA GLY A 283 4.42 -9.71 1.46
C GLY A 283 3.85 -9.99 2.86
N SER A 284 3.43 -8.96 3.61
CA SER A 284 2.97 -9.10 5.01
C SER A 284 1.73 -9.98 5.14
N GLN A 285 0.79 -9.93 4.19
CA GLN A 285 -0.37 -10.81 4.14
C GLN A 285 0.07 -12.30 4.15
N TRP A 286 1.09 -12.65 3.37
CA TRP A 286 1.51 -14.03 3.17
C TRP A 286 2.40 -14.58 4.28
N ALA A 287 3.07 -13.72 5.06
CA ALA A 287 3.83 -14.16 6.23
C ALA A 287 2.95 -14.99 7.19
N THR A 288 1.74 -14.51 7.48
CA THR A 288 0.78 -15.22 8.34
C THR A 288 0.16 -16.44 7.66
N MET A 289 -0.08 -16.37 6.35
CA MET A 289 -0.61 -17.50 5.58
C MET A 289 0.39 -18.67 5.52
N ILE A 290 1.67 -18.40 5.30
CA ILE A 290 2.73 -19.41 5.26
C ILE A 290 2.75 -20.18 6.58
N GLN A 291 2.72 -19.47 7.71
CA GLN A 291 2.68 -20.09 9.04
C GLN A 291 1.42 -20.94 9.24
N ALA A 292 0.25 -20.44 8.81
CA ALA A 292 -1.01 -21.17 8.91
C ALA A 292 -1.03 -22.44 8.04
N LEU A 293 -0.52 -22.37 6.81
CA LEU A 293 -0.42 -23.52 5.91
C LEU A 293 0.61 -24.54 6.39
N ALA A 294 1.70 -24.09 7.01
CA ALA A 294 2.72 -24.97 7.60
C ALA A 294 2.16 -25.78 8.78
N ALA A 295 1.30 -25.15 9.58
CA ALA A 295 0.69 -25.77 10.76
C ALA A 295 -0.58 -26.60 10.46
N ARG A 296 -1.01 -26.71 9.20
CA ARG A 296 -2.29 -27.35 8.88
C ARG A 296 -2.27 -28.87 9.13
N PRO A 297 -3.40 -29.48 9.52
CA PRO A 297 -3.53 -30.93 9.60
C PRO A 297 -3.25 -31.59 8.24
N GLY A 298 -2.42 -32.64 8.23
CA GLY A 298 -1.98 -33.31 7.00
C GLY A 298 -0.63 -32.81 6.44
N GLY A 299 -0.02 -31.81 7.07
CA GLY A 299 1.31 -31.29 6.71
C GLY A 299 1.27 -30.13 5.69
N PRO A 300 2.41 -29.43 5.51
CA PRO A 300 2.50 -28.26 4.63
C PRO A 300 2.24 -28.61 3.16
N PRO A 301 1.63 -27.72 2.36
CA PRO A 301 1.61 -27.85 0.90
C PRO A 301 2.96 -27.46 0.32
N TYR A 302 3.20 -27.84 -0.93
CA TYR A 302 4.07 -27.05 -1.78
C TYR A 302 3.36 -25.74 -2.14
N LEU A 303 3.95 -24.61 -1.74
CA LEU A 303 3.38 -23.29 -1.96
C LEU A 303 4.22 -22.51 -2.96
N ARG A 304 3.58 -22.07 -4.04
CA ARG A 304 4.15 -21.12 -4.98
C ARG A 304 3.42 -19.79 -4.88
N ILE A 305 4.15 -18.69 -4.82
CA ILE A 305 3.56 -17.34 -4.85
C ILE A 305 4.11 -16.59 -6.06
N THR A 306 3.22 -16.15 -6.94
CA THR A 306 3.50 -15.15 -7.96
C THR A 306 3.13 -13.78 -7.41
N GLY A 307 4.14 -12.97 -7.08
CA GLY A 307 3.96 -11.61 -6.60
C GLY A 307 4.08 -10.60 -7.73
N ILE A 308 3.00 -9.91 -8.04
CA ILE A 308 2.95 -8.84 -9.04
C ILE A 308 3.04 -7.50 -8.33
N ASP A 309 3.88 -6.61 -8.82
CA ASP A 309 3.93 -5.22 -8.38
C ASP A 309 4.77 -4.38 -9.35
N ASP A 310 4.49 -3.08 -9.43
CA ASP A 310 5.22 -2.19 -10.32
C ASP A 310 6.56 -1.70 -9.72
N SER A 311 7.41 -1.16 -10.60
CA SER A 311 8.68 -0.55 -10.18
C SER A 311 8.48 0.75 -9.41
N ASN A 312 7.34 1.43 -9.57
CA ASN A 312 7.00 2.65 -8.83
C ASN A 312 6.85 2.40 -7.32
N SER A 313 6.55 1.16 -6.94
CA SER A 313 6.36 0.72 -5.55
C SER A 313 7.65 0.15 -4.93
N ALA A 314 8.75 0.06 -5.69
CA ALA A 314 10.03 -0.47 -5.20
C ALA A 314 10.54 0.30 -3.97
N HIS A 315 10.39 1.62 -3.96
CA HIS A 315 10.81 2.45 -2.81
C HIS A 315 10.02 2.11 -1.54
N ALA A 316 8.68 2.07 -1.62
CA ALA A 316 7.81 1.71 -0.50
C ALA A 316 8.04 0.28 0.02
N ARG A 317 8.58 -0.59 -0.83
CA ARG A 317 8.92 -1.98 -0.51
C ARG A 317 10.28 -2.13 0.18
N GLY A 318 11.20 -1.19 -0.01
CA GLY A 318 12.61 -1.37 0.38
C GLY A 318 13.53 -1.87 -0.74
N GLY A 319 13.03 -1.98 -1.98
CA GLY A 319 13.79 -2.42 -3.15
C GLY A 319 12.94 -3.28 -4.09
N GLY A 320 13.61 -4.16 -4.84
CA GLY A 320 12.98 -5.04 -5.82
C GLY A 320 12.10 -6.13 -5.17
N LEU A 321 11.33 -6.81 -6.03
CA LEU A 321 10.51 -7.97 -5.64
C LEU A 321 11.35 -9.13 -5.08
N ASP A 322 12.64 -9.20 -5.39
CA ASP A 322 13.58 -10.19 -4.87
C ASP A 322 13.70 -10.14 -3.33
N ILE A 323 13.61 -8.96 -2.74
CA ILE A 323 13.69 -8.78 -1.28
C ILE A 323 12.45 -9.40 -0.61
N VAL A 324 11.28 -9.27 -1.22
CA VAL A 324 10.04 -9.87 -0.73
C VAL A 324 10.09 -11.38 -0.88
N GLY A 325 10.51 -11.87 -2.04
CA GLY A 325 10.71 -13.31 -2.28
C GLY A 325 11.64 -13.93 -1.24
N ARG A 326 12.78 -13.30 -0.96
CA ARG A 326 13.74 -13.76 0.07
C ARG A 326 13.15 -13.75 1.47
N ARG A 327 12.39 -12.72 1.83
CA ARG A 327 11.72 -12.63 3.14
C ARG A 327 10.70 -13.76 3.32
N LEU A 328 9.83 -13.99 2.33
CA LEU A 328 8.83 -15.05 2.37
C LEU A 328 9.47 -16.44 2.37
N PHE A 329 10.52 -16.64 1.58
CA PHE A 329 11.30 -17.88 1.57
C PHE A 329 11.89 -18.19 2.95
N ASN A 330 12.51 -17.21 3.61
CA ASN A 330 13.07 -17.40 4.94
C ASN A 330 12.00 -17.78 5.98
N ILE A 331 10.81 -17.17 5.91
CA ILE A 331 9.67 -17.53 6.77
C ILE A 331 9.23 -18.96 6.49
N ALA A 332 9.03 -19.32 5.21
CA ALA A 332 8.62 -20.67 4.83
C ALA A 332 9.64 -21.73 5.26
N GLN A 333 10.94 -21.45 5.08
CA GLN A 333 12.02 -22.31 5.54
C GLN A 333 11.99 -22.49 7.05
N SER A 334 11.75 -21.42 7.82
CA SER A 334 11.71 -21.49 9.29
C SER A 334 10.59 -22.36 9.84
N CYS A 335 9.52 -22.58 9.06
CA CYS A 335 8.40 -23.46 9.41
C CYS A 335 8.33 -24.75 8.58
N GLY A 336 9.39 -25.09 7.83
CA GLY A 336 9.48 -26.34 7.07
C GLY A 336 8.49 -26.46 5.91
N LEU A 337 8.02 -25.34 5.35
CA LEU A 337 7.07 -25.31 4.24
C LEU A 337 7.82 -25.23 2.89
N PRO A 338 7.63 -26.20 1.96
CA PRO A 338 8.22 -26.13 0.63
C PRO A 338 7.67 -24.92 -0.15
N PHE A 339 8.56 -24.05 -0.62
CA PHE A 339 8.19 -22.72 -1.11
C PHE A 339 8.93 -22.31 -2.38
N GLU A 340 8.22 -21.64 -3.27
CA GLU A 340 8.76 -20.98 -4.46
C GLU A 340 8.13 -19.59 -4.63
N PHE A 341 8.94 -18.62 -5.09
CA PHE A 341 8.48 -17.27 -5.41
C PHE A 341 8.79 -16.92 -6.87
N ASN A 342 7.77 -16.48 -7.60
CA ASN A 342 7.87 -15.93 -8.95
C ASN A 342 7.58 -14.42 -8.92
N ALA A 343 8.54 -13.59 -9.34
CA ALA A 343 8.41 -12.14 -9.32
C ALA A 343 7.93 -11.61 -10.67
N VAL A 344 6.87 -10.80 -10.69
CA VAL A 344 6.36 -10.15 -11.90
C VAL A 344 6.43 -8.63 -11.73
N PRO A 345 7.51 -7.96 -12.19
CA PRO A 345 7.71 -6.52 -12.03
C PRO A 345 6.91 -5.73 -13.10
N ALA A 346 5.59 -5.72 -12.96
CA ALA A 346 4.69 -5.10 -13.94
C ALA A 346 3.51 -4.42 -13.23
N ALA A 347 2.98 -3.35 -13.83
CA ALA A 347 1.71 -2.80 -13.40
C ALA A 347 0.58 -3.80 -13.69
N SER A 348 -0.47 -3.81 -12.87
CA SER A 348 -1.57 -4.79 -13.01
C SER A 348 -2.18 -4.85 -14.41
N HIS A 349 -2.28 -3.69 -15.10
CA HIS A 349 -2.83 -3.62 -16.45
C HIS A 349 -1.89 -4.12 -17.55
N GLU A 350 -0.61 -4.34 -17.26
CA GLU A 350 0.41 -4.88 -18.17
C GLU A 350 0.54 -6.41 -18.03
N VAL A 351 -0.05 -7.00 -16.98
CA VAL A 351 0.01 -8.44 -16.74
C VAL A 351 -0.70 -9.20 -17.86
N MET A 352 -0.03 -10.25 -18.34
CA MET A 352 -0.48 -11.21 -19.34
C MET A 352 -0.39 -12.62 -18.77
N LEU A 353 -1.09 -13.57 -19.39
CA LEU A 353 -1.15 -14.97 -18.95
C LEU A 353 0.25 -15.61 -18.82
N GLU A 354 1.15 -15.30 -19.75
CA GLU A 354 2.51 -15.82 -19.79
C GLU A 354 3.38 -15.38 -18.60
N HIS A 355 3.09 -14.24 -17.99
CA HIS A 355 3.81 -13.76 -16.81
C HIS A 355 3.50 -14.58 -15.56
N LEU A 356 2.36 -15.28 -15.54
CA LEU A 356 1.86 -15.97 -14.35
C LEU A 356 2.50 -17.34 -14.14
N ASP A 357 3.19 -17.88 -15.16
CA ASP A 357 3.83 -19.21 -15.12
C ASP A 357 2.88 -20.29 -14.57
N ILE A 358 1.76 -20.52 -15.25
CA ILE A 358 0.74 -21.48 -14.79
C ILE A 358 1.20 -22.91 -15.03
N ARG A 359 1.12 -23.76 -13.99
CA ARG A 359 1.55 -25.17 -14.05
C ARG A 359 0.38 -26.13 -13.83
N SER A 360 0.42 -27.25 -14.55
CA SER A 360 -0.59 -28.30 -14.41
C SER A 360 -0.47 -28.99 -13.05
N GLY A 361 -1.60 -29.27 -12.40
CA GLY A 361 -1.67 -29.98 -11.11
C GLY A 361 -1.64 -29.07 -9.88
N GLU A 362 -1.40 -27.77 -10.05
CA GLU A 362 -1.48 -26.79 -8.96
C GLU A 362 -2.89 -26.21 -8.84
N VAL A 363 -3.34 -25.99 -7.60
CA VAL A 363 -4.56 -25.25 -7.32
C VAL A 363 -4.25 -23.75 -7.32
N ILE A 364 -4.90 -23.02 -8.23
CA ILE A 364 -4.71 -21.59 -8.40
C ILE A 364 -5.62 -20.81 -7.44
N VAL A 365 -5.03 -19.84 -6.75
CA VAL A 365 -5.70 -18.82 -5.94
C VAL A 365 -5.31 -17.47 -6.49
N VAL A 366 -6.26 -16.54 -6.61
CA VAL A 366 -5.94 -15.15 -7.00
C VAL A 366 -6.40 -14.18 -5.94
N ASN A 367 -5.52 -13.25 -5.56
CA ASN A 367 -5.78 -12.22 -4.57
C ASN A 367 -5.71 -10.83 -5.20
N PHE A 368 -6.74 -10.04 -4.96
CA PHE A 368 -6.79 -8.61 -5.25
C PHE A 368 -7.03 -7.87 -3.93
N ALA A 369 -5.96 -7.38 -3.31
CA ALA A 369 -6.07 -6.59 -2.09
C ALA A 369 -5.63 -5.15 -2.35
N TYR A 370 -6.58 -4.22 -2.34
CA TYR A 370 -6.36 -2.79 -2.54
C TYR A 370 -5.61 -2.47 -3.86
N GLN A 371 -5.98 -3.12 -4.96
CA GLN A 371 -5.24 -3.00 -6.23
C GLN A 371 -6.11 -2.69 -7.46
N LEU A 372 -7.33 -3.22 -7.54
CA LEU A 372 -8.10 -3.09 -8.78
C LEU A 372 -8.55 -1.64 -9.00
N HIS A 373 -8.73 -0.86 -7.93
CA HIS A 373 -8.99 0.57 -8.04
C HIS A 373 -7.85 1.34 -8.74
N HIS A 374 -6.58 0.92 -8.65
CA HIS A 374 -5.48 1.54 -9.40
C HIS A 374 -5.45 1.17 -10.87
N THR A 375 -6.13 0.10 -11.27
CA THR A 375 -6.18 -0.32 -12.67
C THR A 375 -7.03 0.67 -13.46
N PRO A 376 -6.54 1.20 -14.60
CA PRO A 376 -7.33 2.11 -15.45
C PRO A 376 -8.67 1.49 -15.84
N ASP A 377 -9.72 2.30 -15.74
CA ASP A 377 -11.08 1.91 -16.08
C ASP A 377 -11.46 2.39 -17.49
N GLU A 378 -12.71 2.15 -17.86
CA GLU A 378 -13.30 2.58 -19.13
C GLU A 378 -13.27 4.10 -19.39
N SER A 379 -12.96 4.94 -18.38
CA SER A 379 -12.87 6.39 -18.54
C SER A 379 -11.47 6.87 -18.97
N VAL A 380 -10.44 6.03 -18.80
CA VAL A 380 -9.04 6.39 -19.14
C VAL A 380 -8.70 6.02 -20.58
N GLY A 381 -9.29 4.93 -21.09
CA GLY A 381 -9.06 4.45 -22.44
C GLY A 381 -10.15 3.48 -22.90
N ILE A 382 -10.11 3.11 -24.18
CA ILE A 382 -11.05 2.16 -24.79
C ILE A 382 -10.85 0.75 -24.21
N GLU A 383 -9.64 0.44 -23.77
CA GLU A 383 -9.28 -0.82 -23.14
C GLU A 383 -9.75 -0.84 -21.68
N ASN A 384 -10.82 -1.58 -21.39
CA ASN A 384 -11.25 -1.82 -20.02
C ASN A 384 -10.33 -2.89 -19.38
N HIS A 385 -9.20 -2.44 -18.83
CA HIS A 385 -8.18 -3.30 -18.24
C HIS A 385 -8.69 -4.08 -17.04
N ARG A 386 -9.59 -3.51 -16.22
CA ARG A 386 -10.24 -4.19 -15.10
C ARG A 386 -10.95 -5.46 -15.58
N ASP A 387 -11.83 -5.32 -16.58
CA ASP A 387 -12.58 -6.46 -17.10
C ASP A 387 -11.68 -7.46 -17.85
N ARG A 388 -10.63 -6.96 -18.53
CA ARG A 388 -9.61 -7.82 -19.17
C ARG A 388 -8.92 -8.73 -18.17
N ILE A 389 -8.44 -8.18 -17.05
CA ILE A 389 -7.79 -8.94 -15.97
C ILE A 389 -8.76 -9.95 -15.37
N LEU A 390 -9.99 -9.54 -15.06
CA LEU A 390 -11.00 -10.45 -14.48
C LEU A 390 -11.32 -11.62 -15.42
N ARG A 391 -11.44 -11.38 -16.73
CA ARG A 391 -11.65 -12.43 -17.74
C ARG A 391 -10.44 -13.36 -17.88
N MET A 392 -9.23 -12.81 -17.88
CA MET A 392 -8.00 -13.61 -17.87
C MET A 392 -7.94 -14.52 -16.64
N VAL A 393 -8.19 -13.96 -15.45
CA VAL A 393 -8.21 -14.71 -14.20
C VAL A 393 -9.31 -15.78 -14.21
N LYS A 394 -10.50 -15.49 -14.75
CA LYS A 394 -11.53 -16.52 -14.88
C LYS A 394 -11.08 -17.68 -15.78
N GLY A 395 -10.35 -17.38 -16.86
CA GLY A 395 -9.75 -18.37 -17.76
C GLY A 395 -8.78 -19.33 -17.07
N LEU A 396 -8.17 -18.92 -15.96
CA LEU A 396 -7.31 -19.78 -15.13
C LEU A 396 -8.09 -20.84 -14.35
N SER A 397 -9.42 -20.72 -14.26
CA SER A 397 -10.28 -21.56 -13.41
C SER A 397 -9.79 -21.62 -11.95
N PRO A 398 -9.59 -20.47 -11.28
CA PRO A 398 -9.06 -20.42 -9.92
C PRO A 398 -10.03 -21.08 -8.95
N ARG A 399 -9.48 -21.73 -7.92
CA ARG A 399 -10.25 -22.33 -6.84
C ARG A 399 -10.96 -21.29 -6.00
N VAL A 400 -10.33 -20.14 -5.81
CA VAL A 400 -10.93 -18.97 -5.17
C VAL A 400 -10.23 -17.70 -5.67
N VAL A 401 -11.02 -16.64 -5.82
CA VAL A 401 -10.53 -15.27 -6.00
C VAL A 401 -10.98 -14.44 -4.80
N THR A 402 -10.07 -13.74 -4.15
CA THR A 402 -10.38 -12.79 -3.06
C THR A 402 -10.29 -11.36 -3.57
N LEU A 403 -11.24 -10.53 -3.15
CA LEU A 403 -11.27 -9.10 -3.42
C LEU A 403 -11.42 -8.33 -2.10
N VAL A 404 -10.45 -7.46 -1.81
CA VAL A 404 -10.49 -6.49 -0.73
C VAL A 404 -10.31 -5.09 -1.32
N GLU A 405 -11.26 -4.20 -1.09
CA GLU A 405 -11.29 -2.86 -1.70
C GLU A 405 -11.88 -1.82 -0.73
N GLN A 406 -11.59 -0.54 -0.98
CA GLN A 406 -12.19 0.59 -0.29
C GLN A 406 -13.66 0.76 -0.72
N GLU A 407 -14.58 0.89 0.25
CA GLU A 407 -16.00 1.13 -0.02
C GLU A 407 -16.25 2.65 -0.17
N ALA A 408 -15.96 3.18 -1.36
CA ALA A 408 -16.17 4.58 -1.71
C ALA A 408 -16.55 4.77 -3.18
N ASN A 409 -17.37 5.77 -3.49
CA ASN A 409 -17.75 6.13 -4.86
C ASN A 409 -16.99 7.36 -5.38
N THR A 410 -15.67 7.23 -5.51
CA THR A 410 -14.79 8.32 -5.95
C THR A 410 -14.33 8.20 -7.39
N ASN A 411 -15.01 7.39 -8.22
CA ASN A 411 -14.60 7.17 -9.60
C ASN A 411 -15.52 7.81 -10.64
N THR A 412 -16.75 7.32 -10.80
CA THR A 412 -17.62 7.67 -11.93
C THR A 412 -18.43 8.95 -11.75
N ALA A 413 -18.35 9.59 -10.59
CA ALA A 413 -19.07 10.82 -10.29
C ALA A 413 -18.35 12.08 -10.85
N PRO A 414 -19.06 13.19 -11.12
CA PRO A 414 -18.46 14.50 -11.35
C PRO A 414 -17.60 14.98 -10.17
N PHE A 415 -16.72 15.95 -10.39
CA PHE A 415 -15.71 16.38 -9.42
C PHE A 415 -16.31 16.71 -8.04
N PHE A 416 -17.32 17.58 -7.95
CA PHE A 416 -17.87 17.97 -6.65
C PHE A 416 -18.46 16.78 -5.85
N ASN A 417 -19.15 15.86 -6.53
CA ASN A 417 -19.69 14.66 -5.88
C ASN A 417 -18.57 13.73 -5.38
N ARG A 418 -17.48 13.57 -6.15
CA ARG A 418 -16.30 12.84 -5.69
C ARG A 418 -15.63 13.55 -4.51
N TYR A 419 -15.55 14.88 -4.54
CA TYR A 419 -14.97 15.67 -3.47
C TYR A 419 -15.73 15.49 -2.14
N LEU A 420 -17.07 15.51 -2.17
CA LEU A 420 -17.90 15.25 -0.99
C LEU A 420 -17.77 13.81 -0.50
N GLU A 421 -17.73 12.83 -1.41
CA GLU A 421 -17.51 11.42 -1.05
C GLU A 421 -16.13 11.20 -0.41
N THR A 422 -15.08 11.83 -0.93
CA THR A 422 -13.74 11.86 -0.34
C THR A 422 -13.80 12.45 1.07
N LEU A 423 -14.43 13.62 1.24
CA LEU A 423 -14.58 14.25 2.56
C LEU A 423 -15.28 13.32 3.56
N ASP A 424 -16.38 12.67 3.16
CA ASP A 424 -17.14 11.75 4.03
C ASP A 424 -16.35 10.50 4.39
N TYR A 425 -15.74 9.84 3.40
CA TYR A 425 -14.94 8.62 3.60
C TYR A 425 -13.74 8.88 4.53
N TYR A 426 -12.95 9.93 4.25
CA TYR A 426 -11.78 10.23 5.05
C TYR A 426 -12.13 10.88 6.39
N THR A 427 -13.32 11.47 6.57
CA THR A 427 -13.79 11.89 7.92
C THR A 427 -13.79 10.68 8.86
N ALA A 428 -14.39 9.57 8.43
CA ALA A 428 -14.44 8.35 9.23
C ALA A 428 -13.04 7.77 9.50
N MET A 429 -12.13 7.82 8.52
CA MET A 429 -10.74 7.38 8.70
C MET A 429 -9.96 8.26 9.68
N PHE A 430 -10.05 9.59 9.57
CA PHE A 430 -9.33 10.52 10.45
C PHE A 430 -9.85 10.47 11.89
N GLU A 431 -11.16 10.29 12.09
CA GLU A 431 -11.73 10.02 13.41
C GLU A 431 -11.21 8.70 14.00
N ALA A 432 -11.10 7.66 13.17
CA ALA A 432 -10.58 6.35 13.59
C ALA A 432 -9.11 6.42 14.03
N ILE A 433 -8.28 7.18 13.28
CA ILE A 433 -6.88 7.43 13.64
C ILE A 433 -6.76 8.26 14.92
N ASP A 434 -7.63 9.26 15.12
CA ASP A 434 -7.61 10.13 16.31
C ASP A 434 -7.84 9.38 17.62
N VAL A 435 -8.69 8.34 17.57
CA VAL A 435 -8.94 7.49 18.73
C VAL A 435 -7.78 6.53 18.98
N ALA A 436 -7.01 6.18 17.95
CA ALA A 436 -5.93 5.19 18.04
C ALA A 436 -4.56 5.81 18.39
N CYS A 437 -4.34 7.10 18.15
CA CYS A 437 -3.04 7.73 18.35
C CYS A 437 -3.15 9.20 18.82
N PRO A 438 -2.28 9.66 19.75
CA PRO A 438 -2.25 11.05 20.21
C PRO A 438 -2.03 12.07 19.10
N ARG A 439 -2.49 13.31 19.32
CA ARG A 439 -2.52 14.32 18.26
C ARG A 439 -1.19 15.00 17.96
N ASP A 440 -0.28 14.96 18.92
CA ASP A 440 1.09 15.46 18.84
C ASP A 440 2.08 14.37 18.43
N ASP A 441 1.62 13.13 18.20
CA ASP A 441 2.48 12.04 17.76
C ASP A 441 3.02 12.32 16.34
N LYS A 442 4.34 12.49 16.26
CA LYS A 442 5.03 12.79 15.00
C LYS A 442 4.92 11.66 13.99
N LYS A 443 4.90 10.39 14.43
CA LYS A 443 4.80 9.24 13.52
C LYS A 443 3.39 9.17 12.92
N ARG A 444 2.35 9.52 13.69
CA ARG A 444 0.98 9.66 13.17
C ARG A 444 0.93 10.76 12.12
N ILE A 445 1.46 11.96 12.41
CA ILE A 445 1.50 13.07 11.44
C ILE A 445 2.19 12.64 10.13
N SER A 446 3.37 12.00 10.22
CA SER A 446 4.07 11.48 9.05
C SER A 446 3.27 10.39 8.33
N THR A 447 2.59 9.52 9.06
CA THR A 447 1.74 8.47 8.47
C THR A 447 0.57 9.07 7.71
N GLU A 448 -0.13 10.05 8.27
CA GLU A 448 -1.21 10.77 7.60
C GLU A 448 -0.71 11.48 6.35
N GLN A 449 0.42 12.19 6.44
CA GLN A 449 1.00 12.93 5.32
C GLN A 449 1.47 12.02 4.17
N HIS A 450 2.18 10.93 4.48
CA HIS A 450 2.80 10.10 3.45
C HIS A 450 1.90 8.96 2.94
N CYS A 451 0.94 8.52 3.74
CA CYS A 451 0.07 7.39 3.39
C CYS A 451 -1.30 7.87 2.94
N VAL A 452 -1.93 8.76 3.72
CA VAL A 452 -3.36 9.10 3.55
C VAL A 452 -3.55 10.33 2.67
N ALA A 453 -2.78 11.39 2.91
CA ALA A 453 -2.88 12.65 2.17
C ALA A 453 -2.54 12.48 0.70
N ARG A 454 -1.62 11.57 0.38
CA ARG A 454 -1.27 11.22 -1.00
C ARG A 454 -2.49 10.78 -1.81
N ASP A 455 -3.32 9.93 -1.22
CA ASP A 455 -4.51 9.39 -1.89
C ASP A 455 -5.57 10.50 -2.01
N ILE A 456 -5.76 11.31 -0.97
CA ILE A 456 -6.66 12.48 -0.98
C ILE A 456 -6.27 13.47 -2.09
N VAL A 457 -4.98 13.80 -2.21
CA VAL A 457 -4.47 14.70 -3.24
C VAL A 457 -4.72 14.12 -4.63
N ASN A 458 -4.48 12.83 -4.85
CA ASN A 458 -4.76 12.22 -6.16
C ASN A 458 -6.26 12.29 -6.52
N LEU A 459 -7.13 12.03 -5.55
CA LEU A 459 -8.59 12.06 -5.72
C LEU A 459 -9.12 13.45 -6.09
N ILE A 460 -8.52 14.51 -5.56
CA ILE A 460 -8.99 15.89 -5.74
C ILE A 460 -8.26 16.60 -6.89
N ALA A 461 -6.95 16.46 -6.97
CA ALA A 461 -6.11 17.28 -7.84
C ALA A 461 -5.90 16.70 -9.24
N CYS A 462 -5.96 15.37 -9.40
CA CYS A 462 -5.68 14.72 -10.66
C CYS A 462 -6.97 14.42 -11.46
N GLU A 463 -6.84 14.30 -12.78
CA GLU A 463 -7.89 13.85 -13.70
C GLU A 463 -7.31 12.92 -14.77
N GLY A 464 -8.17 12.31 -15.59
CA GLY A 464 -7.73 11.44 -16.69
C GLY A 464 -6.78 10.33 -16.21
N ALA A 465 -5.75 10.01 -16.98
CA ALA A 465 -4.78 8.96 -16.65
C ALA A 465 -3.96 9.25 -15.37
N GLU A 466 -3.85 10.51 -14.94
CA GLU A 466 -3.08 10.89 -13.74
C GLU A 466 -3.82 10.62 -12.43
N ARG A 467 -5.16 10.50 -12.50
CA ARG A 467 -5.97 10.06 -11.37
C ARG A 467 -5.97 8.55 -11.31
N VAL A 468 -5.28 7.98 -10.32
CA VAL A 468 -5.11 6.54 -10.14
C VAL A 468 -5.97 5.99 -9.00
N GLU A 469 -6.26 6.80 -7.97
CA GLU A 469 -7.13 6.40 -6.86
C GLU A 469 -8.60 6.42 -7.30
N ARG A 470 -9.07 5.30 -7.86
CA ARG A 470 -10.40 5.19 -8.50
C ARG A 470 -11.27 4.16 -7.82
N HIS A 471 -11.62 4.42 -6.56
CA HIS A 471 -12.48 3.55 -5.76
C HIS A 471 -13.88 3.42 -6.38
N GLU A 472 -14.41 2.19 -6.33
CA GLU A 472 -15.78 1.89 -6.73
C GLU A 472 -16.51 1.22 -5.57
N PRO A 473 -17.82 1.49 -5.37
CA PRO A 473 -18.60 0.76 -4.38
C PRO A 473 -18.66 -0.73 -4.74
N PHE A 474 -18.74 -1.60 -3.74
CA PHE A 474 -18.76 -3.05 -3.93
C PHE A 474 -19.81 -3.54 -4.94
N GLY A 475 -20.96 -2.86 -5.01
CA GLY A 475 -21.99 -3.19 -6.00
C GLY A 475 -21.47 -3.20 -7.45
N LYS A 476 -20.54 -2.30 -7.79
CA LYS A 476 -19.91 -2.24 -9.12
C LYS A 476 -18.86 -3.35 -9.29
N TRP A 477 -18.03 -3.60 -8.29
CA TRP A 477 -17.10 -4.73 -8.30
C TRP A 477 -17.80 -6.08 -8.44
N ARG A 478 -18.87 -6.30 -7.69
CA ARG A 478 -19.74 -7.48 -7.81
C ARG A 478 -20.29 -7.65 -9.22
N ALA A 479 -20.74 -6.57 -9.85
CA ALA A 479 -21.24 -6.61 -11.22
C ALA A 479 -20.14 -7.03 -12.20
N ARG A 480 -18.93 -6.42 -12.11
CA ARG A 480 -17.78 -6.77 -12.95
C ARG A 480 -17.39 -8.25 -12.80
N LEU A 481 -17.28 -8.74 -11.56
CA LEU A 481 -16.97 -10.14 -11.28
C LEU A 481 -18.05 -11.10 -11.81
N SER A 482 -19.32 -10.77 -11.61
CA SER A 482 -20.43 -11.58 -12.13
C SER A 482 -20.44 -11.63 -13.66
N MET A 483 -20.19 -10.50 -14.33
CA MET A 483 -20.08 -10.41 -15.79
C MET A 483 -18.89 -11.20 -16.34
N ALA A 484 -17.78 -11.27 -15.60
CA ALA A 484 -16.64 -12.13 -15.93
C ALA A 484 -16.91 -13.62 -15.68
N GLY A 485 -18.07 -13.99 -15.11
CA GLY A 485 -18.48 -15.37 -14.88
C GLY A 485 -18.13 -15.93 -13.50
N PHE A 486 -17.74 -15.07 -12.55
CA PHE A 486 -17.53 -15.48 -11.16
C PHE A 486 -18.85 -15.60 -10.41
N ARG A 487 -18.87 -16.48 -9.42
CA ARG A 487 -19.97 -16.63 -8.47
C ARG A 487 -19.49 -16.30 -7.05
N PRO A 488 -20.30 -15.63 -6.22
CA PRO A 488 -19.94 -15.37 -4.83
C PRO A 488 -19.60 -16.66 -4.08
N TYR A 489 -18.57 -16.61 -3.25
CA TYR A 489 -18.15 -17.64 -2.32
C TYR A 489 -18.17 -17.04 -0.91
N PRO A 490 -19.32 -17.11 -0.20
CA PRO A 490 -19.46 -16.48 1.12
C PRO A 490 -18.44 -17.00 2.12
N LEU A 491 -17.92 -16.10 2.95
CA LEU A 491 -16.99 -16.43 4.04
C LEU A 491 -17.70 -17.26 5.11
N SER A 492 -17.01 -18.25 5.68
CA SER A 492 -17.62 -19.10 6.70
C SER A 492 -17.85 -18.35 8.02
N ALA A 493 -18.76 -18.89 8.83
CA ALA A 493 -18.98 -18.41 10.19
C ALA A 493 -17.71 -18.43 11.06
N LEU A 494 -16.76 -19.34 10.79
CA LEU A 494 -15.49 -19.41 11.50
C LEU A 494 -14.61 -18.19 11.19
N VAL A 495 -14.48 -17.83 9.92
CA VAL A 495 -13.75 -16.64 9.49
C VAL A 495 -14.42 -15.39 10.06
N ASN A 496 -15.74 -15.28 9.94
CA ASN A 496 -16.50 -14.13 10.43
C ASN A 496 -16.34 -13.95 11.94
N ASN A 497 -16.41 -15.04 12.72
CA ASN A 497 -16.21 -14.99 14.17
C ASN A 497 -14.77 -14.65 14.58
N THR A 498 -13.78 -15.08 13.79
CA THR A 498 -12.37 -14.73 14.04
C THR A 498 -12.13 -13.23 13.82
N ILE A 499 -12.75 -12.65 12.79
CA ILE A 499 -12.70 -11.22 12.51
C ILE A 499 -13.44 -10.42 13.60
N LYS A 500 -14.60 -10.89 14.08
CA LYS A 500 -15.28 -10.26 15.21
C LYS A 500 -14.39 -10.19 16.45
N LYS A 501 -13.72 -11.31 16.79
CA LYS A 501 -12.75 -11.35 17.91
C LYS A 501 -11.56 -10.42 17.70
N LEU A 502 -11.07 -10.27 16.47
CA LEU A 502 -10.05 -9.27 16.17
C LEU A 502 -10.56 -7.86 16.52
N LEU A 503 -11.79 -7.53 16.13
CA LEU A 503 -12.36 -6.19 16.35
C LEU A 503 -12.64 -5.89 17.83
N ASP A 504 -12.79 -6.92 18.68
CA ASP A 504 -12.93 -6.74 20.14
C ASP A 504 -11.71 -6.06 20.78
N SER A 505 -10.53 -6.10 20.15
CA SER A 505 -9.34 -5.38 20.61
C SER A 505 -9.26 -3.92 20.13
N TYR A 506 -10.24 -3.46 19.34
CA TYR A 506 -10.30 -2.10 18.80
C TYR A 506 -11.44 -1.30 19.42
N HIS A 507 -11.49 0.00 19.13
CA HIS A 507 -12.54 0.87 19.64
C HIS A 507 -13.94 0.39 19.19
N SER A 508 -14.94 0.52 20.08
CA SER A 508 -16.33 0.06 19.86
C SER A 508 -17.07 0.72 18.69
N TYR A 509 -16.50 1.76 18.08
CA TYR A 509 -17.03 2.40 16.88
C TYR A 509 -16.74 1.61 15.60
N TYR A 510 -15.79 0.68 15.62
CA TYR A 510 -15.64 -0.25 14.51
C TYR A 510 -16.83 -1.21 14.46
N LYS A 511 -17.40 -1.37 13.26
CA LYS A 511 -18.52 -2.28 13.02
C LYS A 511 -18.17 -3.25 11.92
N LEU A 512 -18.55 -4.51 12.14
CA LEU A 512 -18.53 -5.55 11.12
C LEU A 512 -19.96 -5.84 10.66
N GLU A 513 -20.19 -5.76 9.36
CA GLU A 513 -21.46 -6.12 8.74
C GLU A 513 -21.24 -7.19 7.69
N GLU A 514 -22.05 -8.25 7.73
CA GLU A 514 -22.12 -9.25 6.67
C GLU A 514 -23.34 -8.93 5.81
N ARG A 515 -23.10 -8.68 4.51
CA ARG A 515 -24.16 -8.34 3.56
C ARG A 515 -23.82 -8.82 2.17
N ASP A 516 -24.78 -9.45 1.50
CA ASP A 516 -24.66 -9.94 0.12
C ASP A 516 -23.43 -10.85 -0.13
N GLY A 517 -23.09 -11.69 0.85
CA GLY A 517 -21.93 -12.60 0.76
C GLY A 517 -20.56 -11.93 0.87
N ALA A 518 -20.51 -10.65 1.29
CA ALA A 518 -19.30 -9.91 1.59
C ALA A 518 -19.29 -9.42 3.05
N LEU A 519 -18.09 -9.17 3.57
CA LEU A 519 -17.89 -8.51 4.86
C LEU A 519 -17.53 -7.05 4.65
N TYR A 520 -18.09 -6.18 5.47
CA TYR A 520 -17.79 -4.76 5.51
C TYR A 520 -17.24 -4.40 6.88
N LEU A 521 -16.07 -3.77 6.88
CA LEU A 521 -15.56 -3.05 8.04
C LEU A 521 -15.96 -1.58 7.90
N GLY A 522 -16.60 -1.06 8.92
CA GLY A 522 -17.00 0.34 9.01
C GLY A 522 -16.56 1.03 10.29
N TRP A 523 -16.59 2.34 10.27
CA TRP A 523 -16.45 3.21 11.43
C TRP A 523 -17.75 3.98 11.63
N LYS A 524 -18.36 3.83 12.82
CA LYS A 524 -19.72 4.31 13.11
C LYS A 524 -20.74 3.81 12.08
N ASN A 525 -21.17 4.66 11.15
CA ASN A 525 -22.14 4.30 10.11
C ASN A 525 -21.51 4.30 8.70
N ARG A 526 -20.23 4.67 8.58
CA ARG A 526 -19.52 4.72 7.30
C ARG A 526 -18.80 3.40 7.06
N LYS A 527 -19.06 2.77 5.92
CA LYS A 527 -18.31 1.59 5.46
C LYS A 527 -16.99 2.07 4.86
N LEU A 528 -15.91 1.38 5.20
CA LEU A 528 -14.55 1.75 4.81
C LEU A 528 -13.90 0.69 3.93
N VAL A 529 -13.97 -0.59 4.34
CA VAL A 529 -13.35 -1.69 3.62
C VAL A 529 -14.39 -2.77 3.36
N VAL A 530 -14.41 -3.32 2.15
CA VAL A 530 -15.17 -4.50 1.80
C VAL A 530 -14.23 -5.66 1.49
N SER A 531 -14.60 -6.87 1.91
CA SER A 531 -13.91 -8.12 1.59
C SER A 531 -14.90 -9.16 1.09
N SER A 532 -14.55 -9.83 0.00
CA SER A 532 -15.39 -10.84 -0.65
C SER A 532 -14.54 -11.93 -1.31
N ALA A 533 -15.12 -13.11 -1.49
CA ALA A 533 -14.49 -14.22 -2.20
C ALA A 533 -15.40 -14.78 -3.31
N TRP A 534 -14.80 -15.41 -4.31
CA TRP A 534 -15.45 -15.76 -5.59
C TRP A 534 -14.90 -17.06 -6.19
N ARG A 535 -15.69 -17.74 -7.03
CA ARG A 535 -15.32 -18.97 -7.78
C ARG A 535 -15.66 -18.90 -9.26
#